data_AF-A0A7J9SIS6-F1
#
_entry.id   AF-A0A7J9SIS6-F1
#
_cell.length_a   1.000
_cell.length_b   1.000
_cell.length_c   1.000
_cell.angle_alpha   90.00
_cell.angle_beta   90.00
_cell.angle_gamma   90.00
#
_symmetry.space_group_name_H-M   'P 1'
#
loop_
_entity.id
_entity.type
_entity.pdbx_description
1 polymer ?
#
loop_
_entity_poly.entity_id
_entity_poly.type
_entity_poly.pdbx_seq_one_letter_code
_entity_poly.pdbx_strand_id
1 'polypeptide(L)' 'MNRTRFLVVTAAVHLLLAAWVRRDADARGIDPSPWDAVTLFAGVVGVAGYRRSR' A
#
# COMPACT_ATOMS: atom_id res chain seq x y z
N MET A 1 15.00 -9.29 -14.86
CA MET A 1 13.61 -8.79 -14.66
C MET A 1 13.62 -7.28 -14.78
N ASN A 2 12.80 -6.69 -15.66
CA ASN A 2 12.80 -5.23 -15.85
C ASN A 2 12.43 -4.51 -14.54
N ARG A 3 13.22 -3.50 -14.15
CA ARG A 3 13.03 -2.72 -12.91
C ARG A 3 11.58 -2.24 -12.78
N THR A 4 10.97 -1.79 -13.89
CA THR A 4 9.55 -1.40 -13.96
C THR A 4 8.58 -2.50 -13.53
N ARG A 5 8.80 -3.76 -13.96
CA ARG A 5 7.93 -4.88 -13.57
C ARG A 5 8.04 -5.16 -12.08
N PHE A 6 9.24 -5.14 -11.51
CA PHE A 6 9.43 -5.32 -10.07
C PHE A 6 8.63 -4.28 -9.27
N LEU A 7 8.64 -3.02 -9.71
CA LEU A 7 7.95 -1.94 -9.01
C LEU A 7 6.43 -2.00 -9.15
N VAL A 8 5.94 -2.39 -10.33
CA VAL A 8 4.50 -2.61 -10.54
C VAL A 8 4.00 -3.76 -9.67
N VAL A 9 4.75 -4.87 -9.60
CA VAL A 9 4.40 -6.01 -8.74
C VAL A 9 4.44 -5.61 -7.28
N THR A 10 5.50 -4.93 -6.83
CA THR A 10 5.60 -4.46 -5.44
C THR A 10 4.47 -3.51 -5.09
N ALA A 11 4.12 -2.56 -5.96
CA ALA A 11 2.99 -1.66 -5.73
C ALA A 11 1.65 -2.42 -5.66
N ALA A 12 1.43 -3.36 -6.57
CA ALA A 12 0.21 -4.18 -6.57
C ALA A 12 0.07 -5.03 -5.30
N VAL A 13 1.16 -5.62 -4.82
CA VAL A 13 1.20 -6.39 -3.57
C VAL A 13 0.83 -5.52 -2.36
N HIS A 14 1.37 -4.30 -2.29
CA HIS A 14 1.06 -3.37 -1.19
C HIS A 14 -0.41 -2.92 -1.21
N LEU A 15 -0.97 -2.66 -2.40
CA LEU A 15 -2.39 -2.32 -2.55
C LEU A 15 -3.31 -3.47 -2.15
N LEU A 16 -2.97 -4.71 -2.52
CA LEU A 16 -3.72 -5.91 -2.14
C LEU A 16 -3.70 -6.13 -0.62
N LEU A 17 -2.52 -6.04 0.00
CA LEU A 17 -2.36 -6.16 1.45
C LEU A 17 -3.17 -5.09 2.20
N ALA A 18 -3.10 -3.85 1.73
CA ALA A 18 -3.87 -2.75 2.30
C ALA A 18 -5.38 -2.97 2.23
N ALA A 19 -5.89 -3.36 1.05
CA ALA A 19 -7.30 -3.64 0.86
C ALA A 19 -7.78 -4.82 1.74
N TRP A 20 -6.93 -5.82 1.92
CA TRP A 20 -7.24 -6.97 2.77
C TRP A 20 -7.30 -6.62 4.25
N VAL A 21 -6.32 -5.85 4.76
CA VAL A 21 -6.31 -5.36 6.15
C VAL A 21 -7.54 -4.51 6.44
N ARG A 22 -7.92 -3.64 5.50
CA ARG A 22 -9.12 -2.80 5.63
C ARG A 22 -10.40 -3.64 5.72
N ARG A 23 -10.52 -4.67 4.87
CA ARG A 23 -11.65 -5.61 4.91
C ARG A 23 -11.69 -6.44 6.20
N ASP A 24 -10.54 -6.86 6.72
CA ASP A 24 -10.45 -7.59 7.99
C ASP A 24 -10.81 -6.70 9.18
N ALA A 25 -10.39 -5.43 9.19
CA ALA A 25 -10.77 -4.45 10.21
C ALA A 25 -12.28 -4.19 10.23
N ASP A 26 -12.89 -3.99 9.05
CA ASP A 26 -14.34 -3.84 8.89
C ASP A 26 -15.10 -5.08 9.40
N ALA A 27 -14.62 -6.28 9.08
CA ALA A 27 -15.22 -7.53 9.54
C ALA A 27 -15.14 -7.72 11.06
N ARG A 28 -14.16 -7.10 11.72
CA ARG A 28 -13.96 -7.15 13.18
C ARG A 28 -14.60 -5.97 13.92
N GLY A 29 -15.19 -5.01 13.20
CA GLY A 29 -15.75 -3.79 13.81
C GLY A 29 -14.69 -2.91 14.47
N ILE A 30 -13.44 -3.01 14.04
CA ILE A 30 -12.33 -2.19 14.53
C ILE A 30 -12.24 -0.97 13.63
N ASP A 31 -12.15 0.23 14.21
CA ASP A 31 -12.06 1.47 13.42
C ASP A 31 -10.86 1.41 12.46
N PRO A 32 -11.09 1.41 11.13
CA PRO A 32 -10.03 1.29 10.14
C PRO A 32 -9.29 2.61 9.91
N SER A 33 -9.78 3.73 10.46
CA SER A 33 -9.22 5.07 10.24
C SER A 33 -7.71 5.22 10.49
N PRO A 34 -7.09 4.56 11.49
CA PRO A 34 -5.64 4.64 11.69
C PRO A 34 -4.86 3.89 10.60
N TRP A 35 -5.41 2.77 10.14
CA TRP A 35 -4.81 1.93 9.10
C TRP A 35 -4.94 2.54 7.72
N ASP A 36 -6.02 3.27 7.46
CA ASP A 36 -6.21 4.06 6.25
C ASP A 36 -5.14 5.15 6.11
N ALA A 37 -4.85 5.87 7.19
CA ALA A 37 -3.82 6.90 7.21
C ALA A 37 -2.42 6.29 6.95
N VAL A 38 -2.09 5.18 7.61
CA VAL A 38 -0.81 4.48 7.42
C VAL A 38 -0.69 3.95 5.98
N THR A 39 -1.78 3.40 5.42
CA THR A 39 -1.81 2.89 4.05
C THR A 39 -1.62 4.00 3.03
N LEU A 40 -2.32 5.13 3.18
CA LEU A 40 -2.15 6.31 2.33
C LEU A 40 -0.73 6.85 2.43
N PHE A 41 -0.19 6.96 3.64
CA PHE A 41 1.16 7.47 3.87
C PHE A 41 2.22 6.54 3.27
N ALA A 42 2.09 5.23 3.48
CA ALA A 42 2.98 4.24 2.87
C ALA A 42 2.88 4.24 1.34
N GLY A 43 1.68 4.39 0.78
CA GLY A 43 1.46 4.53 -0.66
C GLY A 43 2.15 5.77 -1.23
N VAL A 44 2.00 6.93 -0.57
CA VAL A 44 2.65 8.18 -0.97
C VAL A 44 4.17 8.11 -0.84
N VAL A 45 4.69 7.57 0.28
CA VAL A 45 6.13 7.37 0.50
C VAL A 45 6.72 6.41 -0.53
N GLY A 46 6.02 5.32 -0.85
CA GLY A 46 6.45 4.37 -1.88
C GLY A 46 6.54 4.99 -3.27
N VAL A 47 5.53 5.78 -3.66
CA VAL A 47 5.53 6.51 -4.94
C VAL A 47 6.62 7.59 -4.97
N ALA A 48 6.78 8.35 -3.88
CA ALA A 48 7.79 9.39 -3.76
C ALA A 48 9.22 8.81 -3.80
N GLY A 49 9.47 7.73 -3.05
CA GLY A 49 10.74 7.02 -3.06
C GLY A 49 11.08 6.43 -4.42
N TYR A 50 10.09 5.90 -5.15
CA TYR A 50 10.30 5.41 -6.51
C TYR A 50 10.64 6.54 -7.50
N ARG A 51 9.93 7.67 -7.44
CA ARG A 51 10.22 8.83 -8.31
C ARG A 51 11.57 9.47 -8.02
N ARG A 52 12.01 9.47 -6.75
CA ARG A 52 13.31 10.02 -6.32
C ARG A 52 14.51 9.13 -6.65
N SER A 53 14.28 7.84 -6.96
CA SER A 53 15.33 6.88 -7.33
C SER A 53 15.49 6.71 -8.85
N ARG A 54 14.72 7.45 -9.65
CA ARG A 54 15.02 7.78 -11.04
C ARG A 54 15.81 9.08 -11.10
#